data_AF-A0A0L6U3B1-F1
#
_entry.id   AF-A0A0L6U3B1-F1
#
_cell.length_a   1.000
_cell.length_b   1.000
_cell.length_c   1.000
_cell.angle_alpha   90.00
_cell.angle_beta   90.00
_cell.angle_gamma   90.00
#
_symmetry.space_group_name_H-M   'P 1'
#
loop_
_entity.id
_entity.type
_entity.pdbx_description
1 polymer ?
#
loop_
_entity_poly.entity_id
_entity_poly.type
_entity_poly.pdbx_seq_one_letter_code
_entity_poly.pdbx_strand_id
1 'polypeptide(L)'
;MTKIEEVKAKVEAGKSKLVPGLVQEALDAGNNPQDILDAMVESMGVVGEKFSTGEIFVPEMLIAAKAMAKGVDVLKPHLAGDGSSKLGTCVIGTVAGDLHDIGKNLVSLMIESAGFDMVDLG
;
A
#
# COMPACT_ATOMS: atom_id res chain seq x y z
N MET A 1 -16.99 1.97 -14.55
CA MET A 1 -16.12 2.02 -13.37
C MET A 1 -14.70 2.13 -13.88
N THR A 2 -13.92 3.05 -13.34
CA THR A 2 -12.50 3.14 -13.67
C THR A 2 -11.76 1.92 -13.10
N LYS A 3 -10.60 1.56 -13.65
CA LYS A 3 -9.80 0.45 -13.10
C LYS A 3 -9.36 0.72 -11.66
N ILE A 4 -9.15 1.98 -11.30
CA ILE A 4 -8.84 2.42 -9.94
C ILE A 4 -10.01 2.14 -8.98
N GLU A 5 -11.26 2.43 -9.38
CA GLU A 5 -12.44 2.09 -8.58
C GLU A 5 -12.59 0.57 -8.38
N GLU A 6 -12.28 -0.22 -9.40
CA GLU A 6 -12.27 -1.69 -9.29
C GLU A 6 -11.22 -2.16 -8.29
N VAL A 7 -10.00 -1.61 -8.33
CA VAL A 7 -8.94 -1.92 -7.35
C VAL A 7 -9.42 -1.58 -5.94
N LYS A 8 -9.92 -0.37 -5.70
CA LYS A 8 -10.45 0.09 -4.41
C LYS A 8 -11.46 -0.91 -3.85
N ALA A 9 -12.52 -1.21 -4.62
CA ALA A 9 -13.59 -2.10 -4.17
C ALA A 9 -13.10 -3.53 -3.85
N LYS A 10 -12.09 -4.03 -4.59
CA LYS A 10 -11.55 -5.37 -4.37
C LYS A 10 -10.56 -5.45 -3.20
N VAL A 11 -9.90 -4.33 -2.86
CA VAL A 11 -9.13 -4.23 -1.62
C VAL A 11 -10.07 -4.19 -0.41
N GLU A 12 -11.13 -3.36 -0.43
CA GLU A 12 -12.14 -3.33 0.65
C GLU A 12 -12.77 -4.72 0.89
N ALA A 13 -13.07 -5.44 -0.20
CA ALA A 13 -13.64 -6.79 -0.14
C ALA A 13 -12.62 -7.90 0.15
N GLY A 14 -11.34 -7.56 0.37
CA GLY A 14 -10.30 -8.52 0.75
C GLY A 14 -9.93 -9.55 -0.33
N LYS A 15 -10.12 -9.23 -1.63
CA LYS A 15 -9.88 -10.17 -2.74
C LYS A 15 -8.40 -10.26 -3.13
N SER A 16 -7.57 -10.71 -2.18
CA SER A 16 -6.10 -10.81 -2.29
C SER A 16 -5.54 -11.66 -3.43
N LYS A 17 -6.38 -12.44 -4.15
CA LYS A 17 -5.97 -13.15 -5.38
C LYS A 17 -6.17 -12.31 -6.65
N LEU A 18 -7.10 -11.36 -6.62
CA LEU A 18 -7.49 -10.54 -7.77
C LEU A 18 -6.79 -9.19 -7.78
N VAL A 19 -6.55 -8.61 -6.59
CA VAL A 19 -5.95 -7.27 -6.45
C VAL A 19 -4.65 -7.10 -7.25
N PRO A 20 -3.67 -8.03 -7.21
CA PRO A 20 -2.43 -7.85 -7.99
C PRO A 20 -2.66 -7.70 -9.49
N GLY A 21 -3.55 -8.52 -10.06
CA GLY A 21 -3.89 -8.46 -11.48
C GLY A 21 -4.60 -7.15 -11.83
N LEU A 22 -5.51 -6.69 -10.98
CA LEU A 22 -6.23 -5.42 -11.20
C LEU A 22 -5.32 -4.19 -11.08
N VAL A 23 -4.36 -4.24 -10.16
CA VAL A 23 -3.32 -3.19 -10.04
C VAL A 23 -2.48 -3.16 -11.31
N GLN A 24 -2.05 -4.32 -11.82
CA GLN A 24 -1.32 -4.38 -13.08
C GLN A 24 -2.15 -3.87 -14.26
N GLU A 25 -3.42 -4.27 -14.37
CA GLU A 25 -4.32 -3.77 -15.41
C GLU A 25 -4.51 -2.24 -15.33
N ALA A 26 -4.56 -1.67 -14.12
CA ALA A 26 -4.65 -0.23 -13.93
C ALA A 26 -3.35 0.48 -14.38
N LEU A 27 -2.18 -0.09 -14.09
CA LEU A 27 -0.89 0.40 -14.58
C LEU A 27 -0.80 0.33 -16.11
N ASP A 28 -1.21 -0.80 -16.69
CA ASP A 28 -1.20 -1.04 -18.15
C ASP A 28 -2.16 -0.09 -18.90
N ALA A 29 -3.24 0.32 -18.23
CA ALA A 29 -4.16 1.33 -18.73
C ALA A 29 -3.60 2.78 -18.65
N GLY A 30 -2.37 2.95 -18.16
CA GLY A 30 -1.67 4.25 -18.09
C GLY A 30 -2.03 5.09 -16.87
N ASN A 31 -2.65 4.51 -15.84
CA ASN A 31 -2.92 5.24 -14.59
C ASN A 31 -1.62 5.47 -13.82
N ASN A 32 -1.53 6.61 -13.12
CA ASN A 32 -0.39 6.91 -12.27
C ASN A 32 -0.33 5.91 -11.10
N PRO A 33 0.83 5.27 -10.83
CA PRO A 33 1.01 4.40 -9.67
C PRO A 33 0.58 5.03 -8.34
N GLN A 34 0.78 6.34 -8.18
CA GLN A 34 0.38 7.07 -6.97
C GLN A 34 -1.15 7.14 -6.83
N ASP A 35 -1.89 7.38 -7.91
CA ASP A 35 -3.35 7.45 -7.86
C ASP A 35 -3.97 6.08 -7.50
N ILE A 36 -3.35 4.99 -7.96
CA ILE A 36 -3.75 3.62 -7.61
C ILE A 36 -3.51 3.38 -6.12
N LEU A 37 -2.32 3.76 -5.63
CA LEU A 37 -1.97 3.66 -4.22
C LEU A 37 -2.94 4.46 -3.34
N ASP A 38 -3.25 5.70 -3.70
CA ASP A 38 -4.14 6.57 -2.94
C ASP A 38 -5.55 5.97 -2.83
N ALA A 39 -6.07 5.38 -3.91
CA ALA A 39 -7.33 4.66 -3.89
C ALA A 39 -7.30 3.41 -2.99
N MET A 40 -6.16 2.71 -2.96
CA MET A 40 -5.96 1.59 -2.04
C MET A 40 -5.88 2.05 -0.57
N VAL A 41 -5.26 3.21 -0.29
CA VAL A 41 -5.26 3.80 1.06
C VAL A 41 -6.67 4.20 1.47
N GLU A 42 -7.44 4.81 0.56
CA GLU A 42 -8.84 5.17 0.80
C GLU A 42 -9.69 3.94 1.15
N SER A 43 -9.46 2.80 0.46
CA SER A 43 -10.13 1.54 0.76
C SER A 43 -9.87 1.06 2.20
N MET A 44 -8.65 1.23 2.70
CA MET A 44 -8.30 0.86 4.07
C MET A 44 -8.91 1.80 5.10
N GLY A 45 -9.12 3.07 4.74
CA GLY A 45 -9.91 4.02 5.54
C GLY A 45 -11.34 3.54 5.75
N VAL A 46 -12.01 3.10 4.67
CA VAL A 46 -13.38 2.54 4.72
C VAL A 46 -13.43 1.26 5.55
N VAL A 47 -12.44 0.36 5.41
CA VAL A 47 -12.33 -0.85 6.23
C VAL A 47 -12.17 -0.50 7.71
N GLY A 48 -11.35 0.50 8.03
CA GLY A 48 -11.18 0.99 9.40
C GLY A 48 -12.46 1.57 10.00
N GLU A 49 -13.22 2.35 9.21
CA GLU A 49 -14.51 2.88 9.62
C GLU A 49 -15.51 1.75 9.93
N LYS A 50 -15.67 0.79 9.01
CA LYS A 50 -16.55 -0.38 9.20
C LYS A 50 -16.17 -1.20 10.44
N PHE A 51 -14.88 -1.31 10.74
CA PHE A 51 -14.42 -1.98 11.95
C PHE A 51 -14.80 -1.17 13.20
N SER A 52 -14.60 0.15 13.17
CA SER A 52 -14.94 1.05 14.28
C SER A 52 -16.45 1.13 14.55
N THR A 53 -17.29 0.98 13.53
CA THR A 53 -18.76 0.94 13.68
C THR A 53 -19.29 -0.45 14.05
N GLY A 54 -18.44 -1.48 14.05
CA GLY A 54 -18.83 -2.86 14.34
C GLY A 54 -19.53 -3.58 13.18
N GLU A 55 -19.45 -3.05 11.96
CA GLU A 55 -19.98 -3.69 10.75
C GLU A 55 -19.13 -4.87 10.28
N ILE A 56 -17.82 -4.83 10.54
CA ILE A 56 -16.88 -5.93 10.29
C ILE A 56 -16.05 -6.24 11.52
N PHE A 57 -15.42 -7.41 11.54
CA PHE A 57 -14.56 -7.85 12.63
C PHE A 57 -13.10 -7.98 12.19
N VAL A 58 -12.25 -8.37 13.14
CA VAL A 58 -10.81 -8.55 12.92
C VAL A 58 -10.49 -9.46 11.71
N PRO A 59 -11.17 -10.61 11.49
CA PRO A 59 -10.87 -11.47 10.34
C PRO A 59 -11.02 -10.76 8.99
N GLU A 60 -12.11 -9.99 8.79
CA GLU A 60 -12.36 -9.24 7.57
C GLU A 60 -11.30 -8.16 7.35
N MET A 61 -10.94 -7.43 8.41
CA MET A 61 -9.87 -6.42 8.38
C MET A 61 -8.52 -7.03 7.98
N LEU A 62 -8.17 -8.21 8.52
CA LEU A 62 -6.93 -8.91 8.17
C LEU A 62 -6.93 -9.38 6.71
N ILE A 63 -8.08 -9.80 6.17
CA ILE A 63 -8.19 -10.19 4.76
C ILE A 63 -8.01 -8.97 3.85
N ALA A 64 -8.59 -7.81 4.21
CA ALA A 64 -8.37 -6.55 3.49
C ALA A 64 -6.91 -6.10 3.54
N ALA A 65 -6.27 -6.14 4.72
CA ALA A 65 -4.85 -5.83 4.88
C ALA A 65 -3.96 -6.74 4.02
N LYS A 66 -4.28 -8.04 3.93
CA LYS A 66 -3.57 -8.97 3.03
C LYS A 66 -3.76 -8.63 1.55
N ALA A 67 -4.92 -8.12 1.17
CA ALA A 67 -5.18 -7.68 -0.20
C ALA A 67 -4.39 -6.40 -0.52
N MET A 68 -4.38 -5.44 0.42
CA MET A 68 -3.58 -4.22 0.36
C MET A 68 -2.10 -4.54 0.16
N ALA A 69 -1.51 -5.37 1.02
CA ALA A 69 -0.09 -5.73 0.97
C ALA A 69 0.32 -6.26 -0.41
N LYS A 70 -0.46 -7.19 -0.97
CA LYS A 70 -0.19 -7.77 -2.29
C LYS A 70 -0.35 -6.78 -3.45
N GLY A 71 -1.24 -5.81 -3.33
CA GLY A 71 -1.36 -4.76 -4.34
C GLY A 71 -0.17 -3.79 -4.27
N VAL A 72 0.26 -3.42 -3.06
CA VAL A 72 1.44 -2.59 -2.84
C VAL A 72 2.69 -3.27 -3.42
N ASP A 73 2.85 -4.58 -3.25
CA ASP A 73 3.98 -5.32 -3.83
C ASP A 73 4.10 -5.17 -5.36
N VAL A 74 2.98 -5.02 -6.07
CA VAL A 74 2.98 -4.74 -7.52
C VAL A 74 3.37 -3.28 -7.80
N LEU A 75 2.95 -2.34 -6.95
CA LEU A 75 3.25 -0.90 -7.12
C LEU A 75 4.69 -0.55 -6.77
N LYS A 76 5.34 -1.26 -5.83
CA LYS A 76 6.70 -0.99 -5.36
C LYS A 76 7.71 -0.66 -6.49
N PRO A 77 7.88 -1.49 -7.53
CA PRO A 77 8.83 -1.19 -8.60
C PRO A 77 8.47 0.05 -9.44
N HIS A 78 7.19 0.44 -9.48
CA HIS A 78 6.73 1.62 -10.22
C HIS A 78 6.76 2.90 -9.37
N LEU A 79 6.86 2.76 -8.05
CA LEU A 79 7.05 3.86 -7.10
C LEU A 79 8.54 4.08 -6.76
N ALA A 80 9.40 3.12 -7.07
CA ALA A 80 10.85 3.26 -6.96
C ALA A 80 11.36 4.24 -8.03
N GLY A 81 12.15 5.22 -7.60
CA GLY A 81 12.74 6.26 -8.43
C GLY A 81 14.15 5.89 -8.88
N ASP A 82 14.71 6.68 -9.81
CA ASP A 82 16.07 6.50 -10.30
C ASP A 82 17.08 6.85 -9.19
N GLY A 83 17.58 5.84 -8.49
CA GLY A 83 18.45 5.94 -7.30
C GLY A 83 19.88 6.44 -7.54
N SER A 84 20.07 7.51 -8.33
CA SER A 84 21.40 7.95 -8.76
C SER A 84 22.10 8.95 -7.82
N SER A 85 21.48 9.39 -6.73
CA SER A 85 22.09 10.35 -5.79
C SER A 85 21.78 9.99 -4.34
N LYS A 86 22.81 9.94 -3.48
CA LYS A 86 22.66 9.72 -2.02
C LYS A 86 22.66 11.05 -1.28
N LEU A 87 21.47 11.53 -0.91
CA LEU A 87 21.21 12.77 -0.18
C LEU A 87 21.52 12.67 1.32
N GLY A 88 21.47 11.47 1.90
CA GLY A 88 21.75 11.22 3.31
C GLY A 88 21.22 9.86 3.78
N THR A 89 21.35 9.58 5.08
CA THR A 89 20.82 8.35 5.70
C THR A 89 19.67 8.68 6.64
N CYS A 90 18.57 7.94 6.51
CA CYS A 90 17.38 8.05 7.33
C CYS A 90 17.15 6.73 8.08
N VAL A 91 16.64 6.82 9.31
CA VAL A 91 16.29 5.66 10.14
C VAL A 91 14.78 5.66 10.35
N ILE A 92 14.14 4.51 10.15
CA ILE A 92 12.71 4.33 10.37
C ILE A 92 12.47 3.08 11.21
N GLY A 93 11.38 3.06 11.99
CA GLY A 93 10.99 1.91 12.80
C GLY A 93 9.56 2.06 13.30
N THR A 94 8.94 0.93 13.59
CA THR A 94 7.65 0.77 14.25
C THR A 94 7.88 0.83 15.77
N VAL A 95 6.95 1.48 16.48
CA VAL A 95 7.04 1.60 17.94
C VAL A 95 6.92 0.20 18.57
N ALA A 96 7.63 -0.03 19.68
CA ALA A 96 7.57 -1.28 20.41
C ALA A 96 6.12 -1.70 20.74
N GLY A 97 5.75 -2.91 20.32
CA GLY A 97 4.41 -3.48 20.52
C GLY A 97 3.42 -3.21 19.39
N ASP A 98 3.79 -2.41 18.39
CA ASP A 98 3.00 -2.21 17.18
C ASP A 98 3.53 -3.11 16.04
N LEU A 99 2.60 -3.66 15.25
CA LEU A 99 2.86 -4.58 14.15
C LEU A 99 2.48 -3.98 12.78
N HIS A 100 1.96 -2.75 12.75
CA HIS A 100 1.52 -2.11 11.51
C HIS A 100 2.72 -1.55 10.74
N ASP A 101 3.21 -2.30 9.77
CA ASP A 101 4.43 -2.00 9.02
C ASP A 101 4.18 -1.61 7.54
N ILE A 102 2.98 -1.83 7.00
CA ILE A 102 2.66 -1.58 5.58
C ILE A 102 2.96 -0.13 5.20
N GLY A 103 2.48 0.84 5.99
CA GLY A 103 2.72 2.25 5.76
C GLY A 103 4.19 2.65 5.94
N LYS A 104 4.85 2.11 6.97
CA LYS A 104 6.28 2.32 7.23
C LYS A 104 7.14 1.88 6.04
N ASN A 105 6.91 0.67 5.54
CA ASN A 105 7.68 0.09 4.43
C ASN A 105 7.49 0.88 3.14
N LEU A 106 6.27 1.40 2.92
CA LEU A 106 5.98 2.28 1.79
C LEU A 106 6.69 3.63 1.89
N VAL A 107 6.68 4.26 3.08
CA VAL A 107 7.44 5.49 3.33
C VAL A 107 8.94 5.26 3.13
N SER A 108 9.47 4.14 3.61
CA SER A 108 10.87 3.77 3.39
C SER A 108 11.21 3.74 1.90
N LEU A 109 10.41 3.02 1.10
CA LEU A 109 10.60 2.95 -0.35
C LEU A 109 10.52 4.33 -1.02
N MET A 110 9.55 5.17 -0.63
CA MET A 110 9.39 6.51 -1.18
C MET A 110 10.60 7.40 -0.85
N ILE A 111 11.15 7.29 0.36
CA ILE A 111 12.34 8.05 0.76
C ILE A 111 13.59 7.52 0.04
N GLU A 112 13.73 6.21 -0.15
CA GLU A 112 14.78 5.61 -0.99
C GLU A 112 14.71 6.12 -2.44
N SER A 113 13.50 6.18 -3.01
CA SER A 113 13.27 6.70 -4.36
C SER A 113 13.69 8.16 -4.52
N ALA A 114 13.61 8.94 -3.44
CA ALA A 114 14.03 10.33 -3.39
C ALA A 114 15.55 10.50 -3.24
N GLY A 115 16.30 9.41 -3.08
CA GLY A 115 17.75 9.40 -3.01
C GLY A 115 18.34 9.32 -1.59
N PHE A 116 17.61 8.81 -0.61
CA PHE A 116 18.17 8.58 0.74
C PHE A 116 18.51 7.09 0.95
N ASP A 117 19.54 6.83 1.76
CA ASP A 117 19.80 5.50 2.30
C ASP A 117 18.88 5.26 3.51
N MET A 118 18.06 4.21 3.48
CA MET A 118 17.17 3.87 4.61
C MET A 118 17.76 2.77 5.49
N VAL A 119 17.63 2.95 6.81
CA VAL A 119 17.88 1.93 7.82
C VAL A 119 16.58 1.65 8.55
N ASP A 120 16.03 0.46 8.34
CA ASP A 120 14.78 0.02 8.94
C ASP A 120 15.05 -0.82 10.20
N LEU A 121 14.57 -0.36 11.35
CA LEU A 121 14.72 -1.02 12.65
C LEU A 121 13.61 -2.02 12.97
N GLY A 122 12.64 -2.18 12.05
CA GLY A 122 11.41 -2.93 12.28
C GLY A 122 10.32 -2.03 12.81
#